data_AF-A0AAE5CQD7-F1
#
_entry.id   AF-A0AAE5CQD7-F1
#
_cell.length_a   1.000
_cell.length_b   1.000
_cell.length_c   1.000
_cell.angle_alpha   90.00
_cell.angle_beta   90.00
_cell.angle_gamma   90.00
#
_symmetry.space_group_name_H-M   'P 1'
#
loop_
_entity.id
_entity.type
_entity.pdbx_description
1 polymer ?
#
loop_
_entity_poly.entity_id
_entity_poly.type
_entity_poly.pdbx_seq_one_letter_code
_entity_poly.pdbx_strand_id
1 'polypeptide(L)'
;MRPNRFRVKGICLFALVLAGGLILGRYLFPGLKLPEAHPGAQASTVRLIYVTRYGKCNDAATAGKDVSRDRLEALFASLSEGWAVMEERDGTIELVRVIDDWCPNHKHYRLIKLHRGHVVVFRGQDPDDRFILRGYRELEEYLIEHPQTLEQLKQGVLLFDEDPDHLDLLVRSYLEGITD
;
A
#
# COMPACT_ATOMS: atom_id res chain seq x y z
N MET A 1 7.57 -28.02 8.28
CA MET A 1 7.94 -27.15 7.13
C MET A 1 9.05 -26.22 7.56
N ARG A 2 10.15 -26.17 6.81
CA ARG A 2 11.36 -25.40 7.14
C ARG A 2 11.16 -23.92 6.79
N PRO A 3 11.61 -22.97 7.62
CA PRO A 3 11.67 -21.57 7.25
C PRO A 3 12.85 -21.33 6.28
N ASN A 4 12.55 -20.84 5.08
CA ASN A 4 13.55 -20.40 4.12
C ASN A 4 14.21 -19.11 4.62
N ARG A 5 15.46 -19.25 5.10
CA ARG A 5 16.38 -18.14 5.38
C ARG A 5 16.84 -17.54 4.05
N PHE A 6 16.32 -16.38 3.67
CA PHE A 6 16.95 -15.56 2.62
C PHE A 6 18.23 -14.93 3.19
N ARG A 7 19.35 -15.57 2.87
CA ARG A 7 20.71 -15.05 3.03
C ARG A 7 20.90 -13.87 2.06
N VAL A 8 20.89 -12.65 2.57
CA VAL A 8 21.42 -11.49 1.82
C VAL A 8 22.95 -11.59 1.89
N LYS A 9 23.54 -12.24 0.87
CA LYS A 9 24.98 -12.15 0.60
C LYS A 9 25.22 -10.84 -0.15
N GLY A 10 26.09 -10.01 0.40
CA GLY A 10 26.35 -8.67 -0.09
C GLY A 10 26.97 -8.60 -1.49
N ILE A 11 26.87 -7.42 -2.06
CA ILE A 11 27.84 -6.77 -2.96
C ILE A 11 27.83 -5.29 -2.55
N CYS A 12 28.82 -4.92 -1.74
CA CYS A 12 29.44 -3.60 -1.84
C CYS A 12 30.26 -3.60 -3.14
N LEU A 13 30.16 -2.52 -3.92
CA LEU A 13 31.09 -1.99 -4.93
C LEU A 13 30.32 -1.60 -6.18
N PHE A 14 29.87 -0.34 -6.23
CA PHE A 14 29.95 0.49 -7.44
C PHE A 14 29.85 1.95 -6.99
N ALA A 15 30.94 2.42 -6.38
CA ALA A 15 31.22 3.84 -6.21
C ALA A 15 32.32 4.23 -7.20
N LEU A 16 32.15 5.40 -7.82
CA LEU A 16 33.20 6.25 -8.40
C LEU A 16 33.89 5.77 -9.69
N VAL A 17 33.23 5.97 -10.83
CA VAL A 17 33.91 6.40 -12.06
C VAL A 17 32.99 7.40 -12.75
N LEU A 18 33.22 8.70 -12.54
CA LEU A 18 32.87 9.84 -13.44
C LEU A 18 33.03 11.19 -12.69
N ALA A 19 34.19 11.44 -12.09
CA ALA A 19 34.53 12.77 -11.58
C ALA A 19 36.05 12.94 -11.51
N GLY A 20 36.70 13.03 -12.67
CA GLY A 20 38.16 13.16 -12.72
C GLY A 20 38.69 13.37 -14.12
N GLY A 21 38.20 14.38 -14.84
CA GLY A 21 38.66 14.65 -16.20
C GLY A 21 38.33 16.02 -16.80
N LEU A 22 37.92 17.01 -16.01
CA LEU A 22 37.53 18.33 -16.53
C LEU A 22 38.03 19.50 -15.67
N ILE A 23 39.23 19.39 -15.09
CA ILE A 23 39.92 20.53 -14.49
C ILE A 23 41.38 20.45 -14.92
N LEU A 24 41.68 20.89 -16.14
CA LEU A 24 43.02 21.36 -16.56
C LEU A 24 43.05 21.97 -17.98
N GLY A 25 41.94 21.96 -18.75
CA GLY A 25 41.89 22.51 -20.11
C GLY A 25 41.56 24.01 -20.25
N ARG A 26 41.46 24.78 -19.16
CA ARG A 26 40.88 26.15 -19.21
C ARG A 26 41.89 27.29 -19.40
N TYR A 27 43.17 26.99 -19.62
CA TYR A 27 44.23 28.03 -19.68
C TYR A 27 45.02 28.13 -20.99
N LEU A 28 44.56 27.55 -22.10
CA LEU A 28 45.34 27.56 -23.37
C LEU A 28 44.63 28.06 -24.65
N PHE A 29 43.36 28.52 -24.60
CA PHE A 29 42.70 29.06 -25.79
C PHE A 29 41.78 30.26 -25.48
N PRO A 30 42.25 31.51 -25.61
CA PRO A 30 41.39 32.70 -25.51
C PRO A 30 40.80 32.98 -26.91
N GLY A 31 39.73 32.27 -27.30
CA GLY A 31 39.16 32.50 -28.63
C GLY A 31 37.96 31.67 -29.08
N LEU A 32 37.49 30.69 -28.31
CA LEU A 32 36.25 30.00 -28.66
C LEU A 32 35.05 30.73 -28.04
N LYS A 33 34.28 31.41 -28.89
CA LYS A 33 32.88 31.75 -28.60
C LYS A 33 32.14 30.44 -28.33
N LEU A 34 31.74 30.22 -27.07
CA LEU A 34 30.81 29.15 -26.74
C LEU A 34 29.50 29.38 -27.52
N PRO A 35 28.94 28.35 -28.18
CA PRO A 35 27.58 28.42 -28.65
C PRO A 35 26.65 28.68 -27.46
N GLU A 36 25.69 29.59 -27.65
CA GLU A 36 24.68 29.95 -26.67
C GLU A 36 24.08 28.69 -26.03
N ALA A 37 24.32 28.56 -24.72
CA ALA A 37 23.68 27.55 -23.90
C ALA A 37 22.17 27.76 -24.01
N HIS A 38 21.50 26.81 -24.67
CA HIS A 38 20.05 26.75 -24.70
C HIS A 38 19.55 26.60 -23.25
N PRO A 39 18.74 27.52 -22.71
CA PRO A 39 18.10 27.33 -21.42
C PRO A 39 16.90 26.41 -21.65
N GLY A 40 17.18 25.12 -21.75
CA GLY A 40 16.18 24.11 -22.08
C GLY A 40 16.57 22.73 -21.57
N ALA A 41 17.34 22.64 -20.49
CA ALA A 41 17.41 21.38 -19.75
C ALA A 41 16.05 21.18 -19.07
N GLN A 42 15.13 20.52 -19.77
CA GLN A 42 13.95 19.93 -19.12
C GLN A 42 14.49 19.09 -17.96
N ALA A 43 14.16 19.48 -16.72
CA ALA A 43 14.51 18.71 -15.55
C ALA A 43 13.98 17.28 -15.77
N SER A 44 14.89 16.31 -15.92
CA SER A 44 14.49 14.93 -16.16
C SER A 44 13.69 14.46 -14.94
N THR A 45 12.40 14.22 -15.12
CA THR A 45 11.52 13.71 -14.07
C THR A 45 11.62 12.19 -14.03
N VAL A 46 11.56 11.65 -12.82
CA VAL A 46 11.50 10.21 -12.55
C VAL A 46 10.23 9.93 -11.76
N ARG A 47 9.49 8.90 -12.16
CA ARG A 47 8.28 8.45 -11.46
C ARG A 47 8.70 7.56 -10.30
N LEU A 48 8.37 7.94 -9.07
CA LEU A 48 8.49 7.04 -7.93
C LEU A 48 7.16 6.35 -7.69
N ILE A 49 7.17 5.03 -7.57
CA ILE A 49 6.03 4.22 -7.18
C ILE A 49 6.33 3.61 -5.82
N TYR A 50 5.52 3.96 -4.83
CA TYR A 50 5.55 3.42 -3.48
C TYR A 50 4.53 2.30 -3.36
N VAL A 51 4.99 1.09 -3.09
CA VAL A 51 4.14 -0.09 -2.89
C VAL A 51 4.24 -0.53 -1.43
N THR A 52 3.11 -0.49 -0.73
CA THR A 52 2.99 -1.04 0.62
C THR A 52 2.28 -2.38 0.55
N ARG A 53 2.96 -3.48 0.87
CA ARG A 53 2.36 -4.82 0.93
C ARG A 53 1.98 -5.17 2.36
N TYR A 54 0.76 -5.66 2.55
CA TYR A 54 0.19 -5.99 3.86
C TYR A 54 0.17 -7.50 4.08
N GLY A 55 0.95 -7.97 5.06
CA GLY A 55 1.19 -9.40 5.29
C GLY A 55 -0.05 -10.20 5.66
N LYS A 56 -1.00 -9.61 6.40
CA LYS A 56 -2.18 -10.34 6.91
C LYS A 56 -3.25 -10.63 5.85
N CYS A 57 -3.38 -9.77 4.84
CA CYS A 57 -4.35 -9.93 3.75
C CYS A 57 -3.71 -10.13 2.37
N ASN A 58 -2.38 -10.03 2.26
CA ASN A 58 -1.64 -10.05 1.00
C ASN A 58 -2.13 -9.00 -0.01
N ASP A 59 -2.63 -7.87 0.50
CA ASP A 59 -3.10 -6.73 -0.30
C ASP A 59 -1.96 -5.70 -0.48
N ALA A 60 -2.09 -4.80 -1.43
CA ALA A 60 -1.10 -3.78 -1.72
C ALA A 60 -1.71 -2.39 -1.95
N ALA A 61 -1.17 -1.38 -1.28
CA ALA A 61 -1.45 0.02 -1.58
C ALA A 61 -0.33 0.64 -2.41
N THR A 62 -0.68 1.29 -3.51
CA THR A 62 0.27 1.95 -4.40
C THR A 62 0.06 3.45 -4.41
N ALA A 63 1.13 4.23 -4.24
CA ALA A 63 1.13 5.67 -4.41
C ALA A 63 2.22 6.09 -5.40
N GLY A 64 1.95 7.06 -6.26
CA GLY A 64 2.90 7.52 -7.26
C GLY A 64 3.23 9.00 -7.10
N LYS A 65 4.50 9.37 -7.29
CA LYS A 65 4.96 10.75 -7.22
C LYS A 65 6.03 11.01 -8.26
N ASP A 66 5.92 12.12 -8.97
CA ASP A 66 6.97 12.57 -9.89
C ASP A 66 7.97 13.42 -9.13
N VAL A 67 9.26 13.12 -9.33
CA VAL A 67 10.36 13.79 -8.65
C VAL A 67 11.42 14.17 -9.68
N SER A 68 12.00 15.36 -9.54
CA SER A 68 13.17 15.72 -10.34
C SER A 68 14.33 14.78 -10.01
N ARG A 69 15.06 14.31 -11.02
CA ARG A 69 16.21 13.41 -10.86
C ARG A 69 17.25 13.98 -9.89
N ASP A 70 17.45 15.30 -9.87
CA ASP A 70 18.39 15.97 -8.96
C ASP A 70 18.00 15.88 -7.47
N ARG A 71 16.74 15.51 -7.17
CA ARG A 71 16.23 15.37 -5.80
C ARG A 71 16.12 13.91 -5.35
N LEU A 72 16.45 12.94 -6.20
CA LEU A 72 16.33 11.51 -5.88
C LEU A 72 17.27 11.10 -4.75
N GLU A 73 18.51 11.57 -4.78
CA GLU A 73 19.51 11.22 -3.76
C GLU A 73 19.09 11.69 -2.36
N ALA A 74 18.65 12.94 -2.24
CA ALA A 74 18.12 13.49 -1.00
C ALA A 74 16.83 12.77 -0.54
N LEU A 75 16.00 12.31 -1.49
CA LEU A 75 14.80 11.55 -1.18
C LEU A 75 15.15 10.16 -0.65
N PHE A 76 16.04 9.42 -1.31
CA PHE A 76 16.48 8.11 -0.82
C PHE A 76 17.18 8.21 0.54
N ALA A 77 17.97 9.26 0.77
CA ALA A 77 18.59 9.52 2.06
C ALA A 77 17.57 9.83 3.18
N SER A 78 16.38 10.32 2.85
CA SER A 78 15.31 10.64 3.80
C SER A 78 14.24 9.57 3.93
N LEU A 79 14.27 8.52 3.11
CA LEU A 79 13.41 7.36 3.32
C LEU A 79 13.80 6.67 4.63
N SER A 80 12.81 6.50 5.50
CA SER A 80 12.96 5.78 6.77
C SER A 80 13.33 4.31 6.55
N GLU A 81 13.87 3.67 7.59
CA GLU A 81 14.00 2.20 7.64
C GLU A 81 12.68 1.52 7.22
N GLY A 82 12.75 0.55 6.31
CA GLY A 82 11.61 -0.26 5.88
C GLY A 82 11.21 -0.17 4.41
N TRP A 83 11.77 0.76 3.63
CA TRP A 83 11.60 0.80 2.17
C TRP A 83 12.78 0.13 1.46
N ALA A 84 12.49 -0.82 0.58
CA ALA A 84 13.46 -1.47 -0.30
C ALA A 84 13.26 -0.98 -1.74
N VAL A 85 14.33 -0.54 -2.40
CA VAL A 85 14.31 -0.23 -3.83
C VAL A 85 14.33 -1.55 -4.60
N MET A 86 13.31 -1.80 -5.42
CA MET A 86 13.21 -3.05 -6.17
C MET A 86 13.81 -2.94 -7.57
N GLU A 87 13.48 -1.90 -8.32
CA GLU A 87 13.96 -1.76 -9.70
C GLU A 87 13.76 -0.34 -10.26
N GLU A 88 14.70 0.12 -11.10
CA GLU A 88 14.50 1.26 -12.02
C GLU A 88 14.23 0.70 -13.42
N ARG A 89 13.06 0.97 -13.99
CA ARG A 89 12.71 0.64 -15.37
C ARG A 89 12.01 1.83 -16.02
N ASP A 90 12.43 2.19 -17.24
CA ASP A 90 11.75 3.18 -18.08
C ASP A 90 11.47 4.54 -17.37
N GLY A 91 12.41 5.02 -16.56
CA GLY A 91 12.26 6.27 -15.80
C GLY A 91 11.30 6.17 -14.60
N THR A 92 10.96 4.94 -14.19
CA THR A 92 10.16 4.64 -13.02
C THR A 92 11.00 3.86 -12.01
N ILE A 93 10.94 4.26 -10.74
CA ILE A 93 11.59 3.56 -9.63
C ILE A 93 10.51 3.04 -8.69
N GLU A 94 10.51 1.72 -8.45
CA GLU A 94 9.62 1.09 -7.49
C GLU A 94 10.29 0.94 -6.12
N LEU A 95 9.61 1.47 -5.11
CA LEU A 95 9.95 1.39 -3.69
C LEU A 95 8.92 0.52 -2.99
N VAL A 96 9.36 -0.58 -2.39
CA VAL A 96 8.48 -1.55 -1.74
C VAL A 96 8.75 -1.58 -0.24
N ARG A 97 7.69 -1.50 0.56
CA ARG A 97 7.72 -1.84 1.99
C ARG A 97 6.74 -2.97 2.27
N VAL A 98 7.09 -3.82 3.22
CA VAL A 98 6.21 -4.89 3.72
C VAL A 98 5.87 -4.59 5.16
N ILE A 99 4.58 -4.57 5.48
CA ILE A 99 4.06 -4.35 6.83
C ILE A 99 3.32 -5.61 7.25
N ASP A 100 3.65 -6.16 8.42
CA ASP A 100 2.93 -7.30 9.01
C ASP A 100 1.64 -6.84 9.71
N ASP A 101 0.75 -6.22 8.94
CA ASP A 101 -0.57 -5.81 9.42
C ASP A 101 -1.64 -5.96 8.33
N TRP A 102 -2.89 -5.66 8.68
CA TRP A 102 -4.00 -5.53 7.75
C TRP A 102 -3.89 -4.23 6.94
N CYS A 103 -4.36 -4.26 5.70
CA CYS A 103 -4.53 -3.02 4.94
C CYS A 103 -5.66 -2.16 5.54
N PRO A 104 -5.73 -0.85 5.25
CA PRO A 104 -6.75 0.04 5.81
C PRO A 104 -8.19 -0.47 5.62
N ASN A 105 -8.49 -1.07 4.46
CA ASN A 105 -9.79 -1.68 4.19
C ASN A 105 -10.10 -2.81 5.20
N HIS A 106 -9.20 -3.77 5.38
CA HIS A 106 -9.43 -4.88 6.31
C HIS A 106 -9.23 -4.51 7.79
N LYS A 107 -8.61 -3.37 8.09
CA LYS A 107 -8.37 -2.93 9.46
C LYS A 107 -9.61 -2.27 10.05
N HIS A 108 -10.13 -1.27 9.36
CA HIS A 108 -11.13 -0.32 9.90
C HIS A 108 -12.58 -0.65 9.55
N TYR A 109 -12.83 -1.75 8.84
CA TYR A 109 -14.17 -2.11 8.39
C TYR A 109 -14.61 -3.50 8.83
N ARG A 110 -15.90 -3.63 9.10
CA ARG A 110 -16.61 -4.91 9.22
C ARG A 110 -17.87 -4.86 8.37
N LEU A 111 -18.09 -5.89 7.58
CA LEU A 111 -19.31 -6.04 6.79
C LEU A 111 -20.17 -7.14 7.42
N ILE A 112 -21.40 -6.81 7.78
CA ILE A 112 -22.41 -7.76 8.26
C ILE A 112 -23.38 -8.04 7.13
N LYS A 113 -23.49 -9.29 6.68
CA LYS A 113 -24.30 -9.64 5.51
C LYS A 113 -24.89 -11.05 5.64
N LEU A 114 -26.04 -11.29 5.00
CA LEU A 114 -26.49 -12.64 4.72
C LEU A 114 -25.54 -13.32 3.72
N HIS A 115 -25.03 -14.48 4.09
CA HIS A 115 -24.17 -15.30 3.26
C HIS A 115 -24.49 -16.77 3.48
N ARG A 116 -24.86 -17.47 2.40
CA ARG A 116 -25.28 -18.89 2.45
C ARG A 116 -26.39 -19.13 3.48
N GLY A 117 -27.42 -18.27 3.46
CA GLY A 117 -28.64 -18.43 4.25
C GLY A 117 -28.57 -18.04 5.72
N HIS A 118 -27.45 -17.48 6.21
CA HIS A 118 -27.32 -17.01 7.59
C HIS A 118 -26.47 -15.75 7.68
N VAL A 119 -26.56 -15.02 8.79
CA VAL A 119 -25.81 -13.78 9.01
C VAL A 119 -24.33 -14.09 9.25
N VAL A 120 -23.45 -13.38 8.53
CA VAL A 120 -21.99 -13.52 8.61
C VAL A 120 -21.35 -12.15 8.74
N VAL A 121 -20.28 -12.09 9.53
CA VAL A 121 -19.44 -10.90 9.70
C VAL A 121 -18.12 -11.13 8.98
N PHE A 122 -17.84 -10.30 7.99
CA PHE A 122 -16.60 -10.25 7.23
C PHE A 122 -15.73 -9.11 7.76
N ARG A 123 -14.42 -9.29 7.67
CA ARG A 123 -13.43 -8.22 7.81
C ARG A 123 -13.26 -7.54 6.45
N GLY A 124 -13.31 -6.21 6.42
CA GLY A 124 -13.22 -5.43 5.18
C GLY A 124 -14.58 -4.96 4.66
N GLN A 125 -14.54 -4.25 3.52
CA GLN A 125 -15.72 -3.70 2.85
C GLN A 125 -16.47 -4.71 1.98
N ASP A 126 -15.78 -5.76 1.51
CA ASP A 126 -16.30 -6.71 0.55
C ASP A 126 -16.45 -8.11 1.17
N PRO A 127 -17.47 -8.88 0.77
CA PRO A 127 -17.64 -10.25 1.23
C PRO A 127 -16.58 -11.15 0.57
N ASP A 128 -15.59 -11.57 1.37
CA ASP A 128 -14.59 -12.56 0.99
C ASP A 128 -14.50 -13.64 2.07
N ASP A 129 -14.72 -14.89 1.66
CA ASP A 129 -14.72 -16.06 2.55
C ASP A 129 -13.43 -16.20 3.36
N ARG A 130 -12.30 -15.73 2.82
CA ARG A 130 -11.00 -15.74 3.51
C ARG A 130 -10.96 -14.81 4.73
N PHE A 131 -11.88 -13.86 4.79
CA PHE A 131 -11.96 -12.82 5.81
C PHE A 131 -13.23 -12.90 6.65
N ILE A 132 -13.93 -14.03 6.64
CA ILE A 132 -15.02 -14.31 7.58
C ILE A 132 -14.46 -14.35 9.00
N LEU A 133 -14.99 -13.51 9.88
CA LEU A 133 -14.66 -13.50 11.30
C LEU A 133 -15.59 -14.41 12.10
N ARG A 134 -16.89 -14.38 11.78
CA ARG A 134 -17.91 -15.18 12.47
C ARG A 134 -19.14 -15.38 11.60
N GLY A 135 -19.73 -16.58 11.69
CA GLY A 135 -21.07 -16.86 11.17
C GLY A 135 -22.03 -17.15 12.33
N TYR A 136 -23.23 -16.61 12.23
CA TYR A 136 -24.30 -16.72 13.23
C TYR A 136 -25.38 -17.63 12.66
N ARG A 137 -25.27 -18.93 12.93
CA ARG A 137 -26.21 -19.95 12.39
C ARG A 137 -27.57 -19.89 13.08
N GLU A 138 -27.63 -19.29 14.25
CA GLU A 138 -28.86 -18.96 14.96
C GLU A 138 -29.63 -17.80 14.31
N LEU A 139 -28.97 -17.02 13.43
CA LEU A 139 -29.57 -15.94 12.64
C LEU A 139 -29.70 -16.37 11.17
N GLU A 140 -30.53 -17.39 10.94
CA GLU A 140 -30.85 -17.85 9.58
C GLU A 140 -31.79 -16.87 8.87
N GLU A 141 -31.69 -16.80 7.54
CA GLU A 141 -32.45 -15.86 6.70
C GLU A 141 -33.97 -15.93 6.97
N TYR A 142 -34.50 -17.13 7.16
CA TYR A 142 -35.94 -17.35 7.36
C TYR A 142 -36.42 -16.97 8.77
N LEU A 143 -35.52 -16.78 9.73
CA LEU A 143 -35.84 -16.36 11.10
C LEU A 143 -35.92 -14.84 11.25
N ILE A 144 -35.48 -14.08 10.24
CA ILE A 144 -35.50 -12.62 10.26
C ILE A 144 -36.88 -12.13 9.82
N GLU A 145 -37.73 -11.79 10.78
CA GLU A 145 -39.13 -11.42 10.52
C GLU A 145 -39.28 -10.02 9.89
N HIS A 146 -38.36 -9.10 10.20
CA HIS A 146 -38.43 -7.72 9.75
C HIS A 146 -37.90 -7.55 8.32
N PRO A 147 -38.75 -7.21 7.32
CA PRO A 147 -38.34 -7.18 5.91
C PRO A 147 -37.26 -6.12 5.61
N GLN A 148 -37.28 -5.01 6.33
CA GLN A 148 -36.29 -3.94 6.19
C GLN A 148 -34.91 -4.41 6.66
N THR A 149 -34.84 -5.08 7.81
CA THR A 149 -33.61 -5.69 8.35
C THR A 149 -33.10 -6.78 7.40
N LEU A 150 -33.98 -7.62 6.89
CA LEU A 150 -33.64 -8.64 5.90
C LEU A 150 -33.00 -8.03 4.65
N GLU A 151 -33.60 -6.97 4.10
CA GLU A 151 -33.06 -6.27 2.93
C GLU A 151 -31.71 -5.60 3.22
N GLN A 152 -31.56 -4.95 4.38
CA GLN A 152 -30.29 -4.40 4.82
C GLN A 152 -29.20 -5.47 4.92
N LEU A 153 -29.50 -6.64 5.48
CA LEU A 153 -28.55 -7.74 5.57
C LEU A 153 -28.25 -8.38 4.20
N LYS A 154 -29.20 -8.37 3.25
CA LYS A 154 -28.93 -8.78 1.85
C LYS A 154 -28.00 -7.82 1.14
N GLN A 155 -28.18 -6.52 1.36
CA GLN A 155 -27.31 -5.48 0.81
C GLN A 155 -25.95 -5.47 1.50
N GLY A 156 -25.93 -5.70 2.80
CA GLY A 156 -24.75 -5.68 3.66
C GLY A 156 -24.69 -4.38 4.45
N VAL A 157 -24.42 -4.50 5.74
CA VAL A 157 -24.25 -3.38 6.66
C VAL A 157 -22.77 -3.21 6.94
N LEU A 158 -22.22 -2.10 6.44
CA LEU A 158 -20.82 -1.76 6.61
C LEU A 158 -20.65 -0.92 7.87
N LEU A 159 -19.87 -1.43 8.80
CA LEU A 159 -19.44 -0.72 10.00
C LEU A 159 -18.01 -0.23 9.82
N PHE A 160 -17.73 0.98 10.30
CA PHE A 160 -16.44 1.63 10.25
C PHE A 160 -16.11 2.25 11.61
N ASP A 161 -14.85 2.10 12.01
CA ASP A 161 -14.28 2.80 13.16
C ASP A 161 -12.78 3.06 12.93
N GLU A 162 -12.32 4.23 13.34
CA GLU A 162 -10.90 4.56 13.33
C GLU A 162 -10.14 3.72 14.36
N ASP A 163 -10.80 3.36 15.47
CA ASP A 163 -10.33 2.40 16.44
C ASP A 163 -10.81 0.98 16.08
N PRO A 164 -9.93 0.12 15.52
CA PRO A 164 -10.32 -1.22 15.10
C PRO A 164 -10.75 -2.14 16.25
N ASP A 165 -10.40 -1.80 17.50
CA ASP A 165 -10.76 -2.59 18.68
C ASP A 165 -12.24 -2.36 19.07
N HIS A 166 -12.82 -1.23 18.68
CA HIS A 166 -14.25 -0.94 18.88
C HIS A 166 -15.18 -1.62 17.89
N LEU A 167 -14.67 -2.09 16.75
CA LEU A 167 -15.50 -2.72 15.71
C LEU A 167 -16.24 -3.95 16.21
N ASP A 168 -15.63 -4.74 17.09
CA ASP A 168 -16.26 -5.95 17.62
C ASP A 168 -17.44 -5.62 18.56
N LEU A 169 -17.36 -4.48 19.27
CA LEU A 169 -18.47 -3.95 20.09
C LEU A 169 -19.62 -3.45 19.21
N LEU A 170 -19.31 -2.73 18.12
CA LEU A 170 -20.31 -2.24 17.17
C LEU A 170 -21.05 -3.39 16.47
N VAL A 171 -20.31 -4.42 16.07
CA VAL A 171 -20.90 -5.64 15.50
C VAL A 171 -21.88 -6.27 16.49
N ARG A 172 -21.47 -6.42 17.75
CA ARG A 172 -22.32 -7.00 18.80
C ARG A 172 -23.60 -6.18 19.00
N SER A 173 -23.46 -4.87 19.16
CA SER A 173 -24.61 -3.97 19.35
C SER A 173 -25.58 -4.02 18.18
N TYR A 174 -25.08 -4.10 16.94
CA TYR A 174 -25.94 -4.24 15.76
C TYR A 174 -26.70 -5.57 15.76
N LEU A 175 -26.03 -6.68 16.08
CA LEU A 175 -26.64 -8.01 16.08
C LEU A 175 -27.66 -8.20 17.20
N GLU A 176 -27.41 -7.63 18.39
CA GLU A 176 -28.39 -7.61 19.50
C GLU A 176 -29.69 -6.91 19.06
N GLY A 177 -29.58 -5.82 18.30
CA GLY A 177 -30.75 -5.12 17.75
C GLY A 177 -31.50 -5.86 16.63
N ILE A 178 -31.00 -6.99 16.12
CA ILE A 178 -31.71 -7.86 15.17
C ILE A 178 -32.50 -8.95 15.90
N THR A 179 -32.04 -9.36 17.08
CA THR A 179 -32.62 -10.45 17.87
C THR A 179 -33.77 -10.03 18.78
N ASP A 180 -33.91 -8.73 19.05
CA ASP A 180 -34.99 -8.13 19.85
C ASP A 180 -36.23 -7.84 19.00
#